data_AF-A0A850EJN2-F1
#
_entry.id   AF-A0A850EJN2-F1
#
_cell.length_a   1.000
_cell.length_b   1.000
_cell.length_c   1.000
_cell.angle_alpha   90.00
_cell.angle_beta   90.00
_cell.angle_gamma   90.00
#
_symmetry.space_group_name_H-M   'P 1'
#
loop_
_entity.id
_entity.type
_entity.pdbx_description
1 polymer ?
#
loop_
_entity_poly.entity_id
_entity_poly.type
_entity_poly.pdbx_seq_one_letter_code
_entity_poly.pdbx_strand_id
1 'polypeptide(L)'
;MSFIRIERDRYHVVKGLLSGAESVFTPFPLSILEETIDGIVYVDNQDHPQCAAVMSSDFIGGRLIGHAVNKAFNEGFISTMKDHFFVNGSANDFRLFWSTASESWDEIIFRVFGYRVFCISRTQFEFDRHVFESLGLVGNDEGMFRMDAAMLQ
;
A
#
# COMPACT_ATOMS: atom_id res chain seq x y z
N MET A 1 -7.34 4.77 -22.62
CA MET A 1 -6.69 3.69 -21.84
C MET A 1 -7.13 3.85 -20.40
N SER A 2 -7.40 2.76 -19.68
CA SER A 2 -7.88 2.85 -18.29
C SER A 2 -7.09 2.00 -17.30
N PHE A 3 -5.92 1.46 -17.67
CA PHE A 3 -4.93 0.95 -16.72
C PHE A 3 -3.64 1.71 -16.99
N ILE A 4 -3.38 2.76 -16.21
CA ILE A 4 -2.31 3.71 -16.48
C ILE A 4 -1.35 3.71 -15.30
N ARG A 5 -0.09 3.34 -15.56
CA ARG A 5 1.00 3.65 -14.65
C ARG A 5 1.32 5.13 -14.83
N ILE A 6 1.14 5.95 -13.80
CA ILE A 6 1.49 7.36 -13.87
C ILE A 6 2.97 7.57 -13.55
N GLU A 7 3.54 8.62 -14.13
CA GLU A 7 4.90 9.08 -13.83
C GLU A 7 4.95 9.77 -12.46
N ARG A 8 6.14 9.82 -11.85
CA ARG A 8 6.32 10.31 -10.46
C ARG A 8 5.81 11.74 -10.27
N ASP A 9 6.09 12.62 -11.23
CA ASP A 9 5.66 14.02 -11.24
C ASP A 9 4.12 14.19 -11.25
N ARG A 10 3.39 13.13 -11.60
CA ARG A 10 1.92 13.10 -11.64
C ARG A 10 1.30 12.48 -10.39
N TYR A 11 2.06 12.00 -9.40
CA TYR A 11 1.49 11.31 -8.23
C TYR A 11 0.53 12.17 -7.41
N HIS A 12 0.73 13.49 -7.41
CA HIS A 12 -0.12 14.44 -6.70
C HIS A 12 -1.61 14.35 -7.09
N VAL A 13 -1.96 13.88 -8.30
CA VAL A 13 -3.38 13.74 -8.73
C VAL A 13 -4.15 12.69 -7.93
N VAL A 14 -3.43 11.73 -7.31
CA VAL A 14 -4.03 10.67 -6.48
C VAL A 14 -4.32 11.15 -5.06
N LYS A 15 -3.65 12.21 -4.57
CA LYS A 15 -3.87 12.74 -3.22
C LYS A 15 -5.32 13.15 -2.97
N GLY A 16 -6.02 13.62 -4.01
CA GLY A 16 -7.44 13.95 -3.93
C GLY A 16 -8.35 12.78 -3.54
N LEU A 17 -7.91 11.54 -3.80
CA LEU A 17 -8.63 10.33 -3.42
C LEU A 17 -8.52 10.00 -1.92
N LEU A 18 -7.55 10.58 -1.20
CA LEU A 18 -7.33 10.34 0.23
C LEU A 18 -8.18 11.24 1.12
N SER A 19 -9.50 11.25 0.88
CA SER A 19 -10.47 12.04 1.64
C SER A 19 -11.64 11.19 2.14
N GLY A 20 -12.37 11.68 3.15
CA GLY A 20 -13.52 10.94 3.72
C GLY A 20 -13.12 9.58 4.28
N ALA A 21 -13.76 8.50 3.82
CA ALA A 21 -13.45 7.13 4.27
C ALA A 21 -12.01 6.69 3.91
N GLU A 22 -11.38 7.36 2.94
CA GLU A 22 -9.99 7.13 2.53
C GLU A 22 -8.99 8.01 3.30
N SER A 23 -9.45 8.92 4.17
CA SER A 23 -8.58 9.85 4.92
C SER A 23 -7.77 9.20 6.03
N VAL A 24 -7.70 7.87 6.05
CA VAL A 24 -6.91 7.13 7.01
C VAL A 24 -5.43 7.43 6.76
N PHE A 25 -4.75 7.91 7.79
CA PHE A 25 -3.33 8.19 7.70
C PHE A 25 -2.54 6.90 7.55
N THR A 26 -2.02 6.67 6.35
CA THR A 26 -1.00 5.65 6.11
C THR A 26 0.27 6.30 5.61
N PRO A 27 1.34 6.30 6.43
CA PRO A 27 2.61 6.90 6.07
C PRO A 27 3.18 6.34 4.77
N PHE A 28 3.14 5.03 4.58
CA PHE A 28 3.81 4.39 3.44
C PHE A 28 3.29 4.85 2.07
N PRO A 29 1.97 4.77 1.76
CA PRO A 29 1.43 5.30 0.51
C PRO A 29 1.63 6.81 0.36
N LEU A 30 1.51 7.57 1.46
CA LEU A 30 1.78 9.01 1.44
C LEU A 30 3.24 9.30 1.08
N SER A 31 4.21 8.59 1.65
CA SER A 31 5.62 8.76 1.31
C SER A 31 5.92 8.47 -0.16
N ILE A 32 5.20 7.54 -0.80
CA ILE A 32 5.29 7.33 -2.25
C ILE A 32 4.72 8.54 -2.99
N LEU A 33 3.52 8.98 -2.63
CA LEU A 33 2.82 10.10 -3.29
C LEU A 33 3.49 11.47 -3.07
N GLU A 34 4.27 11.61 -2.00
CA GLU A 34 5.15 12.74 -1.70
C GLU A 34 6.57 12.54 -2.24
N GLU A 35 6.79 11.51 -3.06
CA GLU A 35 8.06 11.22 -3.74
C GLU A 35 9.26 11.00 -2.80
N THR A 36 8.99 10.75 -1.51
CA THR A 36 10.01 10.54 -0.47
C THR A 36 10.63 9.15 -0.57
N ILE A 37 9.88 8.16 -1.06
CA ILE A 37 10.37 6.81 -1.36
C ILE A 37 9.96 6.39 -2.77
N ASP A 38 10.66 5.40 -3.31
CA ASP A 38 10.30 4.79 -4.59
C ASP A 38 8.99 4.00 -4.48
N GLY A 39 8.18 4.09 -5.52
CA GLY A 39 6.92 3.37 -5.61
C GLY A 39 6.38 3.34 -7.04
N ILE A 40 5.24 2.69 -7.19
CA ILE A 40 4.51 2.56 -8.44
C ILE A 40 3.06 2.93 -8.17
N VAL A 41 2.48 3.74 -9.05
CA VAL A 41 1.09 4.18 -8.93
C VAL A 41 0.35 3.86 -10.22
N TYR A 42 -0.73 3.08 -10.09
CA TYR A 42 -1.66 2.79 -11.17
C TYR A 42 -2.99 3.50 -10.92
N VAL A 43 -3.58 4.08 -11.96
CA VAL A 43 -4.89 4.75 -11.91
C VAL A 43 -5.77 4.34 -13.08
N ASP A 44 -7.08 4.54 -12.92
CA ASP A 44 -8.08 4.31 -13.97
C ASP A 44 -8.17 5.47 -14.98
N ASN A 45 -7.80 6.68 -14.55
CA ASN A 45 -7.73 7.89 -15.37
C ASN A 45 -6.59 8.80 -14.89
N GLN A 46 -5.76 9.29 -15.80
CA GLN A 46 -4.57 10.10 -15.47
C GLN A 46 -4.88 11.54 -15.01
N ASP A 47 -6.05 12.07 -15.39
CA ASP A 47 -6.43 13.46 -15.18
C ASP A 47 -7.44 13.58 -14.03
N HIS A 48 -8.38 12.63 -13.95
CA HIS A 48 -9.41 12.56 -12.93
C HIS A 48 -9.55 11.13 -12.38
N PRO A 49 -8.54 10.62 -11.64
CA PRO A 49 -8.57 9.27 -11.11
C PRO A 49 -9.77 9.09 -10.17
N GLN A 50 -10.46 7.96 -10.28
CA GLN A 50 -11.51 7.53 -9.35
C GLN A 50 -11.02 6.41 -8.42
N CYS A 51 -10.00 5.67 -8.85
CA CYS A 51 -9.31 4.71 -8.03
C CYS A 51 -7.81 4.71 -8.31
N ALA A 52 -7.05 4.20 -7.34
CA ALA A 52 -5.61 4.05 -7.48
C ALA A 52 -5.09 2.82 -6.73
N ALA A 53 -4.02 2.23 -7.26
CA ALA A 53 -3.17 1.30 -6.53
C ALA A 53 -1.79 1.95 -6.33
N VAL A 54 -1.47 2.29 -5.09
CA VAL A 54 -0.19 2.89 -4.68
C VAL A 54 0.65 1.79 -4.04
N MET A 55 1.73 1.37 -4.70
CA MET A 55 2.48 0.16 -4.38
C MET A 55 3.97 0.43 -4.20
N SER A 56 4.64 -0.43 -3.42
CA SER A 56 6.11 -0.46 -3.43
C SER A 56 6.65 -0.87 -4.80
N SER A 57 7.86 -0.43 -5.13
CA SER A 57 8.53 -0.77 -6.39
C SER A 57 8.88 -2.25 -6.52
N ASP A 58 9.04 -2.95 -5.40
CA ASP A 58 9.27 -4.39 -5.28
C ASP A 58 7.97 -5.21 -5.13
N PHE A 59 6.81 -4.55 -5.22
CA PHE A 59 5.48 -5.17 -5.13
C PHE A 59 5.22 -5.95 -3.83
N ILE A 60 5.99 -5.73 -2.75
CA ILE A 60 5.73 -6.33 -1.42
C ILE A 60 4.34 -5.93 -0.89
N GLY A 61 3.82 -4.76 -1.27
CA GLY A 61 2.48 -4.37 -0.88
C GLY A 61 1.98 -3.07 -1.47
N GLY A 62 0.72 -2.75 -1.18
CA GLY A 62 0.11 -1.54 -1.71
C GLY A 62 -1.19 -1.12 -1.02
N ARG A 63 -1.47 0.17 -1.14
CA ARG A 63 -2.73 0.78 -0.75
C ARG A 63 -3.62 0.91 -1.97
N LEU A 64 -4.80 0.32 -1.86
CA LEU A 64 -5.86 0.31 -2.87
C LEU A 64 -6.93 1.33 -2.46
N ILE A 65 -7.06 2.41 -3.24
CA ILE A 65 -7.81 3.62 -2.91
C ILE A 65 -9.02 3.72 -3.85
N GLY A 66 -10.18 4.09 -3.32
CA GLY A 66 -11.39 4.36 -4.09
C GLY A 66 -12.07 3.10 -4.64
N HIS A 67 -12.99 3.29 -5.59
CA HIS A 67 -13.82 2.20 -6.14
C HIS A 67 -13.33 1.78 -7.52
N ALA A 68 -12.79 0.56 -7.61
CA ALA A 68 -12.28 -0.01 -8.85
C ALA A 68 -13.41 -0.62 -9.70
N VAL A 69 -14.25 0.23 -10.29
CA VAL A 69 -15.39 -0.19 -11.13
C VAL A 69 -15.04 -0.32 -12.61
N ASN A 70 -13.93 0.26 -13.05
CA ASN A 70 -13.52 0.24 -14.45
C ASN A 70 -12.99 -1.15 -14.83
N LYS A 71 -13.74 -1.89 -15.65
CA LYS A 71 -13.36 -3.25 -16.06
C LYS A 71 -11.97 -3.34 -16.68
N ALA A 72 -11.60 -2.41 -17.56
CA ALA A 72 -10.30 -2.45 -18.22
C ALA A 72 -9.14 -2.08 -17.28
N PHE A 73 -9.37 -1.21 -16.30
CA PHE A 73 -8.43 -1.01 -15.18
C PHE A 73 -8.21 -2.31 -14.43
N ASN A 74 -9.30 -2.96 -14.01
CA ASN A 74 -9.28 -4.18 -13.20
C ASN A 74 -8.56 -5.32 -13.91
N GLU A 75 -8.86 -5.59 -15.19
CA GLU A 75 -8.18 -6.63 -15.95
C GLU A 75 -6.69 -6.32 -16.15
N GLY A 76 -6.34 -5.04 -16.40
CA GLY A 76 -4.94 -4.61 -16.52
C GLY A 76 -4.15 -4.81 -15.22
N PHE A 77 -4.76 -4.45 -14.09
CA PHE A 77 -4.19 -4.69 -12.77
C PHE A 77 -4.02 -6.18 -12.50
N ILE A 78 -5.05 -7.00 -12.73
CA ILE A 78 -5.01 -8.44 -12.48
C ILE A 78 -3.92 -9.12 -13.31
N SER A 79 -3.83 -8.81 -14.61
CA SER A 79 -2.80 -9.37 -15.49
C SER A 79 -1.40 -8.98 -14.98
N THR A 80 -1.19 -7.69 -14.72
CA THR A 80 0.11 -7.16 -14.27
C THR A 80 0.56 -7.82 -12.98
N MET A 81 -0.34 -7.96 -12.00
CA MET A 81 -0.02 -8.63 -10.74
C MET A 81 0.26 -10.12 -10.95
N LYS A 82 -0.51 -10.81 -11.80
CA LYS A 82 -0.27 -12.24 -12.06
C LYS A 82 1.08 -12.49 -12.73
N ASP A 83 1.43 -11.66 -13.70
CA ASP A 83 2.70 -11.73 -14.40
C ASP A 83 3.85 -11.49 -13.41
N HIS A 84 3.71 -10.50 -12.54
CA HIS A 84 4.73 -10.21 -11.54
C HIS A 84 4.89 -11.34 -10.49
N PHE A 85 3.78 -11.86 -9.95
CA PHE A 85 3.83 -12.78 -8.80
C PHE A 85 3.95 -14.27 -9.17
N PHE A 86 3.45 -14.70 -10.33
CA PHE A 86 3.36 -16.12 -10.65
C PHE A 86 4.22 -16.57 -11.82
N VAL A 87 4.62 -15.68 -12.73
CA VAL A 87 5.45 -16.06 -13.89
C VAL A 87 6.93 -16.18 -13.48
N ASN A 88 7.39 -15.40 -12.50
CA ASN A 88 8.79 -15.40 -12.03
C ASN A 88 9.07 -16.19 -10.74
N GLY A 89 8.13 -17.04 -10.29
CA GLY A 89 8.44 -18.18 -9.41
C GLY A 89 8.68 -17.95 -7.91
N SER A 90 8.58 -16.73 -7.36
CA SER A 90 8.65 -16.53 -5.89
C SER A 90 7.26 -16.28 -5.30
N ALA A 91 6.48 -17.33 -5.12
CA ALA A 91 5.21 -17.29 -4.37
C ALA A 91 5.40 -17.39 -2.84
N ASN A 92 6.64 -17.30 -2.34
CA ASN A 92 6.98 -17.60 -0.95
C ASN A 92 7.06 -16.37 -0.04
N ASP A 93 7.00 -15.16 -0.60
CA ASP A 93 7.07 -13.94 0.20
C ASP A 93 5.68 -13.42 0.55
N PHE A 94 5.51 -12.96 1.79
CA PHE A 94 4.28 -12.32 2.22
C PHE A 94 4.03 -11.02 1.43
N ARG A 95 2.77 -10.76 1.09
CA ARG A 95 2.31 -9.57 0.38
C ARG A 95 1.17 -8.90 1.13
N LEU A 96 1.24 -7.59 1.28
CA LEU A 96 0.24 -6.83 2.05
C LEU A 96 -0.49 -5.83 1.16
N PHE A 97 -1.79 -6.07 0.97
CA PHE A 97 -2.69 -5.11 0.35
C PHE A 97 -3.66 -4.58 1.39
N TRP A 98 -3.99 -3.30 1.30
CA TRP A 98 -4.96 -2.69 2.21
C TRP A 98 -5.87 -1.69 1.48
N SER A 99 -7.16 -1.81 1.75
CA SER A 99 -8.23 -0.90 1.33
C SER A 99 -9.09 -0.54 2.54
N THR A 100 -9.76 0.61 2.54
CA THR A 100 -10.56 1.10 3.69
C THR A 100 -11.95 0.51 3.78
N ALA A 101 -12.55 0.08 2.67
CA ALA A 101 -13.76 -0.75 2.61
C ALA A 101 -14.33 -0.73 1.18
N SER A 102 -13.63 -1.32 0.22
CA SER A 102 -14.13 -1.42 -1.16
C SER A 102 -14.20 -2.89 -1.57
N GLU A 103 -15.41 -3.46 -1.57
CA GLU A 103 -15.67 -4.84 -1.97
C GLU A 103 -15.10 -5.16 -3.36
N SER A 104 -15.03 -4.16 -4.26
CA SER A 104 -14.42 -4.33 -5.58
C SER A 104 -12.93 -4.68 -5.50
N TRP A 105 -12.20 -4.12 -4.53
CA TRP A 105 -10.78 -4.43 -4.36
C TRP A 105 -10.56 -5.82 -3.81
N ASP A 106 -11.41 -6.28 -2.90
CA ASP A 106 -11.35 -7.66 -2.38
C ASP A 106 -11.58 -8.68 -3.49
N GLU A 107 -12.55 -8.44 -4.38
CA GLU A 107 -12.78 -9.30 -5.55
C GLU A 107 -11.56 -9.30 -6.48
N ILE A 108 -10.98 -8.13 -6.79
CA ILE A 108 -9.79 -8.02 -7.64
C ILE A 108 -8.61 -8.78 -7.05
N ILE A 109 -8.34 -8.61 -5.75
CA ILE A 109 -7.26 -9.31 -5.04
C ILE A 109 -7.50 -10.82 -5.02
N PHE A 110 -8.74 -11.25 -4.80
CA PHE A 110 -9.10 -12.67 -4.90
C PHE A 110 -8.87 -13.22 -6.33
N ARG A 111 -9.18 -12.46 -7.37
CA ARG A 111 -8.92 -12.87 -8.76
C ARG A 111 -7.42 -12.96 -9.10
N VAL A 112 -6.56 -12.22 -8.39
CA VAL A 112 -5.10 -12.32 -8.50
C VAL A 112 -4.58 -13.55 -7.75
N PHE A 113 -4.87 -13.67 -6.46
CA PHE A 113 -4.20 -14.63 -5.56
C PHE A 113 -5.02 -15.90 -5.23
N GLY A 114 -6.30 -15.94 -5.59
CA GLY A 114 -7.22 -17.03 -5.29
C GLY A 114 -7.37 -17.27 -3.78
N TYR A 115 -7.43 -18.54 -3.38
CA TYR A 115 -7.55 -18.95 -1.97
C TYR A 115 -6.29 -18.71 -1.12
N ARG A 116 -5.27 -18.03 -1.64
CA ARG A 116 -4.06 -17.65 -0.90
C ARG A 116 -4.19 -16.30 -0.18
N VAL A 117 -5.40 -15.73 -0.14
CA VAL A 117 -5.69 -14.47 0.54
C VAL A 117 -6.16 -14.74 1.97
N PHE A 118 -5.49 -14.12 2.93
CA PHE A 118 -5.93 -14.04 4.32
C PHE A 118 -6.38 -12.62 4.62
N CYS A 119 -7.70 -12.41 4.76
CA CYS A 119 -8.24 -11.10 5.12
C CYS A 119 -8.11 -10.87 6.63
N ILE A 120 -7.53 -9.74 7.02
CA ILE A 120 -7.41 -9.31 8.41
C ILE A 120 -7.95 -7.89 8.58
N SER A 121 -8.68 -7.66 9.66
CA SER A 121 -9.03 -6.29 10.08
C SER A 121 -7.84 -5.68 10.82
N ARG A 122 -7.52 -4.42 10.53
CA ARG A 122 -6.47 -3.67 11.24
C ARG A 122 -7.11 -2.52 12.01
N THR A 123 -6.79 -2.45 13.30
CA THR A 123 -7.11 -1.29 14.15
C THR A 123 -6.00 -0.25 14.01
N GLN A 124 -6.41 1.01 13.97
CA GLN A 124 -5.50 2.12 14.19
C GLN A 124 -5.36 2.33 15.69
N PHE A 125 -4.15 2.68 16.12
CA PHE A 125 -3.88 3.00 17.52
C PHE A 125 -3.59 4.49 17.61
N GLU A 126 -4.19 5.13 18.62
CA GLU A 126 -3.77 6.44 19.04
C GLU A 126 -2.58 6.27 19.99
N PHE A 127 -1.48 6.97 19.69
CA PHE A 127 -0.34 6.97 20.58
C PHE A 127 -0.62 7.90 21.76
N ASP A 128 -0.79 7.33 22.94
CA ASP A 128 -0.80 8.08 24.19
C ASP A 128 0.61 8.09 24.81
N ARG A 129 1.24 9.25 24.73
CA ARG A 129 2.58 9.48 25.28
C ARG A 129 2.65 9.22 26.79
N HIS A 130 1.63 9.62 27.55
CA HIS A 130 1.64 9.49 29.00
C HIS A 130 1.52 8.03 29.42
N VAL A 131 0.68 7.25 28.72
CA VAL A 131 0.62 5.80 28.92
C VAL A 131 1.96 5.18 28.59
N PHE A 132 2.57 5.50 27.44
CA PHE A 132 3.86 4.95 27.04
C PHE A 132 4.99 5.26 28.04
N GLU A 133 5.09 6.51 28.51
CA GLU A 133 6.09 6.92 29.50
C GLU A 133 5.82 6.30 30.89
N SER A 134 4.55 6.06 31.25
CA SER A 134 4.16 5.44 32.53
C SER A 134 4.46 3.94 32.61
N LEU A 135 4.64 3.25 31.46
CA LEU A 135 5.06 1.85 31.40
C LEU A 135 6.50 1.65 31.92
N GLY A 136 7.23 2.75 32.18
CA GLY A 136 8.63 2.74 32.54
C GLY A 136 9.52 2.53 31.31
N LEU A 137 10.78 2.96 31.40
CA LEU A 137 11.78 2.59 30.42
C LEU A 137 11.94 1.06 30.50
N VAL A 138 11.60 0.34 29.43
CA VAL A 138 12.12 -1.02 29.21
C VAL A 138 13.63 -0.89 29.40
N GLY A 139 14.15 -1.70 30.32
CA GLY A 139 15.38 -1.45 31.08
C GLY A 139 16.52 -0.78 30.33
N ASN A 140 17.39 -0.10 31.09
CA ASN A 140 18.76 0.22 30.70
C ASN A 140 19.61 -1.07 30.46
N ASP A 141 18.99 -2.14 29.95
CA ASP A 141 19.64 -3.37 29.55
C ASP A 141 20.37 -3.08 28.24
N GLU A 142 21.69 -3.27 28.32
CA GLU A 142 22.69 -3.12 27.28
C GLU A 142 22.28 -3.87 26.00
N GLY A 143 21.53 -3.21 25.10
CA GLY A 143 21.04 -3.86 23.89
C GLY A 143 20.10 -3.02 23.03
N MET A 144 19.43 -2.02 23.60
CA MET A 144 18.65 -1.07 22.81
C MET A 144 19.51 0.13 22.40
N PHE A 145 19.97 0.13 21.16
CA PHE A 145 20.69 1.25 20.55
C PHE A 145 19.92 1.78 19.35
N ARG A 146 20.09 3.06 19.07
CA ARG A 146 19.61 3.64 17.81
C ARG A 146 20.46 3.07 16.68
N MET A 147 19.83 2.41 15.71
CA MET A 147 20.54 2.00 14.51
C MET A 147 21.09 3.24 13.81
N ASP A 148 22.37 3.22 13.49
CA ASP A 148 23.01 4.17 12.61
C ASP A 148 23.45 3.51 11.29
N ALA A 149 23.81 4.32 10.30
CA ALA A 149 24.18 3.82 8.98
C ALA A 149 25.49 3.01 8.97
N ALA A 150 26.35 3.17 9.98
CA ALA A 150 27.61 2.43 10.07
C ALA A 150 27.40 0.99 10.56
N MET A 151 26.29 0.71 11.25
CA MET A 151 25.93 -0.64 11.72
C MET A 151 25.29 -1.54 10.63
N LEU A 152 25.06 -1.02 9.42
CA LEU A 152 24.41 -1.72 8.31
C LEU A 152 25.40 -2.16 7.19
N GLN A 153 26.71 -1.93 7.39
CA GLN A 153 27.79 -2.35 6.49
C GLN A 153 28.33 -3.73 6.86
#